data_AF-A0A5D4GZ98-F1
#
_entry.id   AF-A0A5D4GZ98-F1
#
_cell.length_a   1.000
_cell.length_b   1.000
_cell.length_c   1.000
_cell.angle_alpha   90.00
_cell.angle_beta   90.00
_cell.angle_gamma   90.00
#
_symmetry.space_group_name_H-M   'P 1'
#
loop_
_entity.id
_entity.type
_entity.pdbx_description
1 polymer ?
#
loop_
_entity_poly.entity_id
_entity_poly.type
_entity_poly.pdbx_seq_one_letter_code
_entity_poly.pdbx_strand_id
1 'polypeptide(L)'
;MPEQYVDAAENFDFLDDINDSSSNFNGSAQNNVVSIVFVELLQLTINKFVNMIPLMNYKKILKEANNYIEQYVERYGQQQYAFHNMHHIANVSKAVDEISDYYKLYAEHYFIVKAAALFHDLGYISHGPQGHEAKGALLAKAFLDSKSVSTDLTQSVINCIMATRDKQHPTTFLESILCDADLIHLGQKNFSRLNFCMFQEIMDLRKFELDKNIWMALSIKFLENHQFHTSYVQDRYNNGKSQNLKLLKTKLTRLAISKNS
;
A
#
# COMPACT_ATOMS: atom_id res chain seq x y z
N MET A 1 6.53 -9.92 -32.09
CA MET A 1 6.83 -10.94 -33.11
C MET A 1 8.33 -11.22 -33.05
N PRO A 2 8.74 -12.49 -33.13
CA PRO A 2 9.20 -13.24 -31.96
C PRO A 2 10.50 -14.05 -32.21
N GLU A 3 10.80 -14.92 -31.23
CA GLU A 3 11.64 -16.15 -31.24
C GLU A 3 12.96 -16.11 -30.48
N GLN A 4 13.29 -17.32 -29.98
CA GLN A 4 14.54 -17.83 -29.39
C GLN A 4 14.48 -18.00 -27.86
N TYR A 5 14.63 -19.18 -27.21
CA TYR A 5 15.16 -20.53 -27.51
C TYR A 5 14.35 -21.57 -26.65
N VAL A 6 13.91 -22.74 -27.14
CA VAL A 6 14.59 -24.06 -27.28
C VAL A 6 15.05 -24.71 -25.97
N ASP A 7 14.56 -25.94 -25.80
CA ASP A 7 14.81 -26.99 -24.80
C ASP A 7 16.26 -27.15 -24.30
N ALA A 8 16.39 -27.50 -23.02
CA ALA A 8 17.23 -28.61 -22.57
C ALA A 8 16.72 -29.14 -21.22
N ALA A 9 16.31 -30.39 -21.22
CA ALA A 9 16.00 -31.19 -20.04
C ALA A 9 17.29 -31.64 -19.36
N GLU A 10 17.37 -31.54 -18.03
CA GLU A 10 18.17 -32.46 -17.22
C GLU A 10 17.40 -32.85 -15.94
N ASN A 11 16.94 -34.09 -15.98
CA ASN A 11 16.65 -35.05 -14.92
C ASN A 11 17.04 -34.66 -13.49
N PHE A 12 16.07 -34.71 -12.58
CA PHE A 12 16.29 -35.09 -11.19
C PHE A 12 15.19 -36.06 -10.76
N ASP A 13 15.43 -37.35 -11.02
CA ASP A 13 14.80 -38.46 -10.31
C ASP A 13 15.32 -38.44 -8.87
N PHE A 14 14.41 -38.33 -7.91
CA PHE A 14 14.69 -38.65 -6.51
C PHE A 14 13.48 -39.35 -5.90
N LEU A 15 13.22 -40.56 -6.37
CA LEU A 15 12.38 -41.55 -5.72
C LEU A 15 13.03 -42.91 -5.90
N ASP A 16 14.04 -43.19 -5.08
CA ASP A 16 14.40 -44.55 -4.67
C ASP A 16 15.04 -44.46 -3.29
N ASP A 17 14.72 -45.44 -2.45
CA ASP A 17 15.20 -45.70 -1.07
C ASP A 17 14.23 -45.39 0.08
N ILE A 18 13.06 -46.05 0.10
CA ILE A 18 12.56 -46.69 1.33
C ILE A 18 11.84 -48.00 0.95
N ASN A 19 12.60 -49.08 0.78
CA ASN A 19 12.08 -50.45 0.83
C ASN A 19 13.23 -51.44 1.13
N ASP A 20 13.77 -51.40 2.36
CA ASP A 20 14.23 -52.65 2.98
C ASP A 20 14.36 -52.53 4.50
N SER A 21 13.44 -53.16 5.22
CA SER A 21 13.66 -53.76 6.55
C SER A 21 12.40 -54.50 6.96
N SER A 22 12.16 -55.62 6.29
CA SER A 22 11.25 -56.65 6.81
C SER A 22 11.93 -57.41 7.95
N SER A 23 11.87 -56.87 9.16
CA SER A 23 12.13 -57.63 10.39
C SER A 23 10.87 -57.72 11.23
N ASN A 24 10.21 -58.88 11.12
CA ASN A 24 9.32 -59.49 12.11
C ASN A 24 8.54 -58.55 13.05
N PHE A 25 7.33 -58.16 12.65
CA PHE A 25 6.25 -57.84 13.57
C PHE A 25 4.93 -58.42 13.07
N ASN A 26 4.56 -59.58 13.61
CA ASN A 26 3.18 -60.07 13.60
C ASN A 26 2.38 -59.18 14.56
N GLY A 27 1.81 -58.10 14.04
CA GLY A 27 1.02 -57.11 14.78
C GLY A 27 -0.03 -56.46 13.90
N SER A 28 -1.22 -57.06 13.90
CA SER A 28 -2.54 -56.50 13.56
C SER A 28 -2.67 -55.63 12.28
N ALA A 29 -3.19 -56.25 11.21
CA ALA A 29 -3.81 -55.55 10.08
C ALA A 29 -4.89 -54.52 10.51
N GLN A 30 -5.42 -54.61 11.74
CA GLN A 30 -6.31 -53.60 12.32
C GLN A 30 -5.64 -52.24 12.60
N ASN A 31 -4.35 -52.18 12.92
CA ASN A 31 -3.68 -50.91 13.26
C ASN A 31 -3.43 -50.03 12.02
N ASN A 32 -3.14 -50.63 10.86
CA ASN A 32 -2.96 -49.89 9.61
C ASN A 32 -4.28 -49.32 9.08
N VAL A 33 -5.39 -50.05 9.21
CA VAL A 33 -6.71 -49.58 8.78
C VAL A 33 -7.17 -48.40 9.64
N VAL A 34 -6.96 -48.45 10.97
CA VAL A 34 -7.30 -47.34 11.87
C VAL A 34 -6.50 -46.07 11.54
N SER A 35 -5.21 -46.20 11.18
CA SER A 35 -4.37 -45.06 10.83
C SER A 35 -4.78 -44.43 9.49
N ILE A 36 -5.10 -45.23 8.47
CA ILE A 36 -5.57 -44.75 7.17
C ILE A 36 -6.92 -44.04 7.29
N VAL A 37 -7.88 -44.62 8.02
CA VAL A 37 -9.20 -44.02 8.24
C VAL A 37 -9.09 -42.70 9.00
N PHE A 38 -8.14 -42.58 9.93
CA PHE A 38 -7.89 -41.33 10.66
C PHE A 38 -7.35 -40.23 9.75
N VAL A 39 -6.41 -40.57 8.84
CA VAL A 39 -5.87 -39.62 7.85
C VAL A 39 -6.97 -39.17 6.88
N GLU A 40 -7.81 -40.07 6.39
CA GLU A 40 -8.93 -39.74 5.51
C GLU A 40 -9.98 -38.86 6.20
N LEU A 41 -10.33 -39.17 7.46
CA LEU A 41 -11.24 -38.35 8.27
C LEU A 41 -10.66 -36.95 8.55
N LEU A 42 -9.36 -36.86 8.83
CA LEU A 42 -8.67 -35.59 9.02
C LEU A 42 -8.69 -34.78 7.72
N GLN A 43 -8.38 -35.40 6.58
CA GLN A 43 -8.41 -34.74 5.27
C GLN A 43 -9.82 -34.28 4.89
N LEU A 44 -10.85 -35.10 5.15
CA LEU A 44 -12.25 -34.74 4.95
C LEU A 44 -12.70 -33.59 5.86
N THR A 45 -12.20 -33.55 7.10
CA THR A 45 -12.50 -32.48 8.06
C THR A 45 -11.81 -31.18 7.64
N ILE A 46 -10.54 -31.24 7.24
CA ILE A 46 -9.80 -30.11 6.66
C ILE A 46 -10.51 -29.61 5.41
N ASN A 47 -10.86 -30.49 4.47
CA ASN A 47 -11.54 -30.12 3.24
C ASN A 47 -12.93 -29.52 3.51
N LYS A 48 -13.69 -30.04 4.48
CA LYS A 48 -14.95 -29.43 4.93
C LYS A 48 -14.73 -28.03 5.49
N PHE A 49 -13.71 -27.82 6.33
CA PHE A 49 -13.37 -26.52 6.88
C PHE A 49 -12.89 -25.52 5.81
N VAL A 50 -12.00 -25.96 4.91
CA VAL A 50 -11.51 -25.17 3.77
C VAL A 50 -12.65 -24.78 2.84
N ASN A 51 -13.59 -25.70 2.57
CA ASN A 51 -14.77 -25.42 1.74
C ASN A 51 -15.86 -24.59 2.47
N MET A 52 -15.78 -24.44 3.80
CA MET A 52 -16.71 -23.64 4.59
C MET A 52 -16.30 -22.17 4.68
N ILE A 53 -15.04 -21.84 4.39
CA ILE A 53 -14.56 -20.46 4.34
C ILE A 53 -14.69 -20.01 2.88
N PRO A 54 -15.66 -19.13 2.53
CA PRO A 54 -15.66 -18.55 1.21
C PRO A 54 -14.35 -17.82 1.01
N LEU A 55 -13.55 -18.28 0.04
CA LEU A 55 -12.30 -17.64 -0.33
C LEU A 55 -12.63 -16.19 -0.69
N MET A 56 -12.23 -15.23 0.15
CA MET A 56 -12.53 -13.83 -0.10
C MET A 56 -11.91 -13.41 -1.43
N ASN A 57 -12.76 -12.96 -2.36
CA ASN A 57 -12.29 -12.48 -3.65
C ASN A 57 -11.80 -11.04 -3.51
N TYR A 58 -10.61 -10.86 -2.96
CA TYR A 58 -9.98 -9.54 -2.74
C TYR A 58 -9.93 -8.71 -4.03
N LYS A 59 -9.62 -9.33 -5.17
CA LYS A 59 -9.57 -8.66 -6.48
C LYS A 59 -10.93 -8.06 -6.85
N LYS A 60 -12.02 -8.79 -6.63
CA LYS A 60 -13.38 -8.29 -6.87
C LYS A 60 -13.70 -7.12 -5.94
N ILE A 61 -13.39 -7.22 -4.66
CA ILE A 61 -13.66 -6.17 -3.68
C ILE A 61 -12.87 -4.89 -3.99
N LEU A 62 -11.59 -5.00 -4.38
CA LEU A 62 -10.79 -3.84 -4.81
C LEU A 62 -11.34 -3.18 -6.07
N LYS A 63 -11.87 -3.96 -7.02
CA LYS A 63 -12.56 -3.40 -8.19
C LYS A 63 -13.82 -2.62 -7.78
N GLU A 64 -14.62 -3.19 -6.88
CA GLU A 64 -15.81 -2.54 -6.34
C GLU A 64 -15.45 -1.29 -5.51
N ALA A 65 -14.31 -1.29 -4.82
CA ALA A 65 -13.80 -0.14 -4.08
C ALA A 65 -13.44 1.02 -5.03
N ASN A 66 -12.77 0.73 -6.15
CA ASN A 66 -12.48 1.74 -7.18
C ASN A 66 -13.77 2.39 -7.71
N ASN A 67 -14.77 1.56 -8.06
CA ASN A 67 -16.06 2.09 -8.51
C ASN A 67 -16.76 2.92 -7.42
N TYR A 68 -16.67 2.49 -6.16
CA TYR A 68 -17.23 3.22 -5.03
C TYR A 68 -16.58 4.60 -4.88
N ILE A 69 -15.25 4.70 -4.91
CA ILE A 69 -14.57 5.99 -4.73
C ILE A 69 -14.86 6.95 -5.88
N GLU A 70 -14.97 6.47 -7.12
CA GLU A 70 -15.33 7.29 -8.28
C GLU A 70 -16.73 7.90 -8.10
N GLN A 71 -17.72 7.07 -7.77
CA GLN A 71 -19.10 7.52 -7.51
C GLN A 71 -19.19 8.44 -6.29
N TYR A 72 -18.39 8.16 -5.25
CA TYR A 72 -18.37 8.96 -4.04
C TYR A 72 -17.80 10.35 -4.32
N VAL A 73 -16.71 10.45 -5.08
CA VAL A 73 -16.13 11.75 -5.46
C VAL A 73 -17.04 12.51 -6.41
N GLU A 74 -17.70 11.86 -7.37
CA GLU A 74 -18.68 12.51 -8.24
C GLU A 74 -19.83 13.13 -7.43
N ARG A 75 -20.31 12.43 -6.39
CA ARG A 75 -21.45 12.87 -5.59
C ARG A 75 -21.08 13.87 -4.48
N TYR A 76 -19.92 13.71 -3.86
CA TYR A 76 -19.56 14.41 -2.62
C TYR A 76 -18.28 15.25 -2.74
N GLY A 77 -17.54 15.19 -3.86
CA GLY A 77 -16.38 16.02 -4.11
C GLY A 77 -16.77 17.49 -4.32
N GLN A 78 -16.91 18.23 -3.23
CA GLN A 78 -17.38 19.63 -3.24
C GLN A 78 -16.35 20.60 -3.83
N GLN A 79 -15.06 20.25 -3.80
CA GLN A 79 -13.96 21.11 -4.24
C GLN A 79 -12.96 20.30 -5.07
N GLN A 80 -12.39 20.96 -6.09
CA GLN A 80 -11.25 20.41 -6.82
C GLN A 80 -9.96 20.87 -6.13
N TYR A 81 -9.20 19.90 -5.63
CA TYR A 81 -7.91 20.10 -4.99
C TYR A 81 -6.78 19.91 -6.01
N ALA A 82 -5.80 20.81 -6.00
CA ALA A 82 -4.70 20.76 -6.96
C ALA A 82 -3.77 19.56 -6.74
N PHE A 83 -3.64 19.08 -5.50
CA PHE A 83 -2.83 17.92 -5.12
C PHE A 83 -3.68 16.75 -4.61
N HIS A 84 -4.47 16.93 -3.54
CA HIS A 84 -5.23 15.85 -2.89
C HIS A 84 -6.51 15.52 -3.69
N ASN A 85 -6.34 14.86 -4.83
CA ASN A 85 -7.40 14.52 -5.78
C ASN A 85 -7.31 13.06 -6.24
N MET A 86 -8.23 12.64 -7.11
CA MET A 86 -8.28 11.27 -7.63
C MET A 86 -6.99 10.83 -8.35
N HIS A 87 -6.23 11.75 -8.92
CA HIS A 87 -4.95 11.43 -9.54
C HIS A 87 -3.89 11.09 -8.48
N HIS A 88 -3.87 11.77 -7.34
CA HIS A 88 -3.01 11.41 -6.21
C HIS A 88 -3.38 10.03 -5.64
N ILE A 89 -4.66 9.76 -5.39
CA ILE A 89 -5.12 8.42 -4.96
C ILE A 89 -4.64 7.33 -5.95
N ALA A 90 -4.77 7.56 -7.25
CA ALA A 90 -4.29 6.62 -8.26
C ALA A 90 -2.76 6.43 -8.23
N ASN A 91 -1.99 7.51 -8.01
CA ASN A 91 -0.53 7.45 -7.90
C ASN A 91 -0.08 6.67 -6.66
N VAL A 92 -0.68 6.93 -5.49
CA VAL A 92 -0.41 6.17 -4.25
C VAL A 92 -0.77 4.71 -4.43
N SER A 93 -1.95 4.44 -5.01
CA SER A 93 -2.39 3.08 -5.34
C SER A 93 -1.39 2.34 -6.24
N LYS A 94 -0.83 3.01 -7.25
CA LYS A 94 0.21 2.44 -8.12
C LYS A 94 1.54 2.24 -7.39
N ALA A 95 1.92 3.15 -6.50
CA ALA A 95 3.12 2.99 -5.68
C ALA A 95 2.99 1.79 -4.72
N VAL A 96 1.80 1.56 -4.17
CA VAL A 96 1.50 0.34 -3.40
C VAL A 96 1.68 -0.93 -4.24
N ASP A 97 1.27 -0.93 -5.53
CA ASP A 97 1.52 -2.07 -6.41
C ASP A 97 3.03 -2.33 -6.56
N GLU A 98 3.81 -1.29 -6.85
CA GLU A 98 5.27 -1.39 -7.00
C GLU A 98 5.96 -1.93 -5.75
N ILE A 99 5.63 -1.39 -4.57
CA ILE A 99 6.23 -1.79 -3.30
C ILE A 99 5.80 -3.22 -2.93
N SER A 100 4.53 -3.56 -3.15
CA SER A 100 3.99 -4.89 -2.86
C SER A 100 4.62 -5.97 -3.75
N ASP A 101 4.85 -5.66 -5.03
CA ASP A 101 5.50 -6.55 -5.99
C ASP A 101 6.96 -6.81 -5.64
N TYR A 102 7.67 -5.81 -5.08
CA TYR A 102 9.03 -5.99 -4.59
C TYR A 102 9.08 -6.95 -3.40
N TYR A 103 8.22 -6.71 -2.41
CA TYR A 103 8.18 -7.52 -1.18
C TYR A 103 7.42 -8.84 -1.31
N LYS A 104 6.79 -9.11 -2.47
CA LYS A 104 5.97 -10.30 -2.72
C LYS A 104 4.89 -10.49 -1.65
N LEU A 105 4.17 -9.42 -1.34
CA LEU A 105 3.06 -9.48 -0.38
C LEU A 105 2.06 -10.54 -0.83
N TYR A 106 1.62 -11.37 0.10
CA TYR A 106 0.54 -12.30 -0.15
C TYR A 106 -0.81 -11.56 -0.25
N ALA A 107 -1.81 -12.24 -0.80
CA ALA A 107 -3.04 -11.60 -1.29
C ALA A 107 -3.80 -10.77 -0.24
N GLU A 108 -3.81 -11.20 1.02
CA GLU A 108 -4.48 -10.48 2.12
C GLU A 108 -3.73 -9.20 2.51
N HIS A 109 -2.41 -9.28 2.69
CA HIS A 109 -1.59 -8.09 2.97
C HIS A 109 -1.66 -7.07 1.84
N TYR A 110 -1.57 -7.54 0.59
CA TYR A 110 -1.77 -6.68 -0.59
C TYR A 110 -3.16 -6.03 -0.56
N PHE A 111 -4.21 -6.80 -0.28
CA PHE A 111 -5.57 -6.29 -0.15
C PHE A 111 -5.67 -5.17 0.87
N ILE A 112 -5.07 -5.34 2.06
CA ILE A 112 -5.09 -4.36 3.14
C ILE A 112 -4.48 -3.03 2.67
N VAL A 113 -3.23 -3.05 2.18
CA VAL A 113 -2.55 -1.80 1.78
C VAL A 113 -3.17 -1.17 0.54
N LYS A 114 -3.66 -1.99 -0.40
CA LYS A 114 -4.29 -1.51 -1.62
C LYS A 114 -5.64 -0.87 -1.33
N ALA A 115 -6.46 -1.46 -0.47
CA ALA A 115 -7.70 -0.84 -0.02
C ALA A 115 -7.40 0.46 0.73
N ALA A 116 -6.44 0.46 1.65
CA ALA A 116 -6.07 1.66 2.39
C ALA A 116 -5.64 2.82 1.45
N ALA A 117 -4.83 2.54 0.42
CA ALA A 117 -4.43 3.53 -0.57
C ALA A 117 -5.61 4.15 -1.34
N LEU A 118 -6.66 3.38 -1.64
CA LEU A 118 -7.84 3.91 -2.33
C LEU A 118 -8.65 4.89 -1.47
N PHE A 119 -8.61 4.74 -0.14
CA PHE A 119 -9.45 5.51 0.78
C PHE A 119 -8.71 6.59 1.57
N HIS A 120 -7.37 6.58 1.63
CA HIS A 120 -6.59 7.44 2.53
C HIS A 120 -6.98 8.93 2.43
N ASP A 121 -7.10 9.44 1.21
CA ASP A 121 -7.44 10.84 0.91
C ASP A 121 -8.89 11.07 0.48
N LEU A 122 -9.73 10.03 0.50
CA LEU A 122 -11.13 10.20 0.13
C LEU A 122 -11.85 11.18 1.09
N GLY A 123 -11.46 11.17 2.36
CA GLY A 123 -11.93 12.13 3.36
C GLY A 123 -11.50 13.57 3.05
N TYR A 124 -10.34 13.76 2.42
CA TYR A 124 -9.82 15.07 2.04
C TYR A 124 -10.68 15.64 0.92
N ILE A 125 -10.90 14.85 -0.13
CA ILE A 125 -11.69 15.23 -1.31
C ILE A 125 -13.13 15.61 -0.92
N SER A 126 -13.73 14.90 0.02
CA SER A 126 -15.14 15.06 0.37
C SER A 126 -15.42 16.01 1.54
N HIS A 127 -14.46 16.22 2.44
CA HIS A 127 -14.69 16.98 3.67
C HIS A 127 -13.55 17.94 4.05
N GLY A 128 -12.59 18.16 3.15
CA GLY A 128 -11.43 19.03 3.35
C GLY A 128 -10.36 18.46 4.29
N PRO A 129 -9.27 19.22 4.51
CA PRO A 129 -8.03 18.73 5.13
C PRO A 129 -8.17 18.32 6.59
N GLN A 130 -9.10 18.91 7.35
CA GLN A 130 -9.16 18.69 8.78
C GLN A 130 -9.69 17.29 9.11
N GLY A 131 -8.83 16.46 9.70
CA GLY A 131 -9.14 15.10 10.15
C GLY A 131 -9.52 14.17 9.00
N HIS A 132 -8.93 14.38 7.82
CA HIS A 132 -9.33 13.69 6.59
C HIS A 132 -9.02 12.19 6.62
N GLU A 133 -7.95 11.78 7.29
CA GLU A 133 -7.55 10.37 7.42
C GLU A 133 -8.59 9.60 8.23
N ALA A 134 -9.07 10.18 9.34
CA ALA A 134 -10.14 9.59 10.14
C ALA A 134 -11.44 9.46 9.34
N LYS A 135 -11.77 10.46 8.51
CA LYS A 135 -12.94 10.40 7.61
C LYS A 135 -12.76 9.35 6.51
N GLY A 136 -11.58 9.28 5.90
CA GLY A 136 -11.22 8.24 4.92
C GLY A 136 -11.33 6.83 5.50
N ALA A 137 -10.83 6.63 6.72
CA ALA A 137 -10.93 5.38 7.46
C ALA A 137 -12.39 5.00 7.76
N LEU A 138 -13.25 5.95 8.15
CA LEU A 138 -14.68 5.69 8.35
C LEU A 138 -15.38 5.27 7.05
N LEU A 139 -15.03 5.89 5.92
CA LEU A 139 -15.55 5.54 4.61
C LEU A 139 -15.08 4.14 4.17
N ALA A 140 -13.80 3.82 4.38
CA ALA A 140 -13.25 2.50 4.14
C ALA A 140 -13.99 1.44 4.96
N LYS A 141 -14.19 1.70 6.26
CA LYS A 141 -14.92 0.81 7.17
C LYS A 141 -16.32 0.53 6.65
N ALA A 142 -17.10 1.58 6.36
CA ALA A 142 -18.47 1.43 5.89
C ALA A 142 -18.55 0.63 4.58
N PHE A 143 -17.62 0.88 3.64
CA PHE A 143 -17.52 0.11 2.41
C PHE A 143 -17.19 -1.36 2.69
N LEU A 144 -16.14 -1.65 3.47
CA LEU A 144 -15.68 -3.00 3.76
C LEU A 144 -16.70 -3.83 4.53
N ASP A 145 -17.38 -3.22 5.51
CA ASP A 145 -18.49 -3.85 6.24
C ASP A 145 -19.63 -4.25 5.28
N SER A 146 -19.95 -3.41 4.29
CA SER A 146 -20.95 -3.72 3.25
C SER A 146 -20.56 -4.89 2.34
N LYS A 147 -19.27 -5.26 2.33
CA LYS A 147 -18.71 -6.41 1.60
C LYS A 147 -18.46 -7.61 2.49
N SER A 148 -18.89 -7.56 3.75
CA SER A 148 -18.68 -8.62 4.74
C SER A 148 -17.21 -8.98 4.93
N VAL A 149 -16.30 -8.00 4.79
CA VAL A 149 -14.89 -8.15 5.15
C VAL A 149 -14.79 -8.29 6.67
N SER A 150 -13.92 -9.19 7.15
CA SER A 150 -13.78 -9.43 8.59
C SER A 150 -13.31 -8.19 9.34
N THR A 151 -13.71 -8.08 10.62
CA THR A 151 -13.34 -6.95 11.49
C THR A 151 -11.84 -6.74 11.55
N ASP A 152 -11.05 -7.81 11.61
CA ASP A 152 -9.59 -7.72 11.74
C ASP A 152 -8.92 -7.15 10.47
N LEU A 153 -9.40 -7.55 9.29
CA LEU A 153 -8.92 -6.99 8.02
C LEU A 153 -9.33 -5.53 7.87
N THR A 154 -10.59 -5.22 8.17
CA THR A 154 -11.10 -3.85 8.16
C THR A 154 -10.31 -2.96 9.12
N GLN A 155 -9.97 -3.45 10.31
CA GLN A 155 -9.17 -2.71 11.27
C GLN A 155 -7.73 -2.49 10.76
N SER A 156 -7.15 -3.47 10.08
CA SER A 156 -5.82 -3.34 9.47
C SER A 156 -5.80 -2.26 8.37
N VAL A 157 -6.86 -2.18 7.54
CA VAL A 157 -7.03 -1.11 6.54
C VAL A 157 -7.14 0.26 7.21
N ILE A 158 -7.96 0.37 8.26
CA ILE A 158 -8.13 1.59 9.06
C ILE A 158 -6.79 2.04 9.63
N ASN A 159 -6.02 1.13 10.24
CA ASN A 159 -4.73 1.45 10.85
C ASN A 159 -3.73 1.97 9.81
N CYS A 160 -3.69 1.36 8.62
CA CYS A 160 -2.87 1.86 7.51
C CYS A 160 -3.24 3.29 7.16
N ILE A 161 -4.53 3.59 6.93
CA ILE A 161 -4.99 4.96 6.62
C ILE A 161 -4.62 5.93 7.75
N MET A 162 -4.82 5.54 9.01
CA MET A 162 -4.52 6.40 10.15
C MET A 162 -3.02 6.66 10.34
N ALA A 163 -2.15 5.80 9.81
CA ALA A 163 -0.70 5.98 9.87
C ALA A 163 -0.20 7.09 8.92
N THR A 164 -0.98 7.48 7.90
CA THR A 164 -0.61 8.57 6.96
C THR A 164 -0.81 9.97 7.55
N ARG A 165 -1.33 10.07 8.79
CA ARG A 165 -1.52 11.35 9.47
C ARG A 165 -0.23 12.16 9.58
N ASP A 166 -0.40 13.49 9.64
CA ASP A 166 0.69 14.42 9.89
C ASP A 166 1.63 13.94 11.00
N LYS A 167 2.92 13.82 10.67
CA LYS A 167 3.96 13.09 11.44
C LYS A 167 3.66 11.59 11.48
N GLN A 168 3.92 10.94 10.36
CA GLN A 168 3.76 9.50 10.20
C GLN A 168 4.54 8.74 11.28
N HIS A 169 3.85 7.82 11.96
CA HIS A 169 4.43 6.92 12.96
C HIS A 169 3.92 5.49 12.72
N PRO A 170 4.24 4.87 11.57
CA PRO A 170 3.80 3.51 11.28
C PRO A 170 4.40 2.54 12.31
N THR A 171 3.55 1.67 12.83
CA THR A 171 3.88 0.64 13.83
C THR A 171 3.96 -0.75 13.22
N THR A 172 3.40 -0.93 12.02
CA THR A 172 3.45 -2.18 11.27
C THR A 172 4.13 -1.99 9.91
N PHE A 173 4.51 -3.12 9.31
CA PHE A 173 5.10 -3.13 7.98
C PHE A 173 4.11 -2.62 6.91
N LEU A 174 2.82 -2.97 7.02
CA LEU A 174 1.80 -2.53 6.07
C LEU A 174 1.52 -1.03 6.17
N GLU A 175 1.49 -0.49 7.40
CA GLU A 175 1.43 0.96 7.63
C GLU A 175 2.64 1.67 7.00
N SER A 176 3.84 1.10 7.17
CA SER A 176 5.08 1.64 6.58
C SER A 176 5.01 1.71 5.06
N ILE A 177 4.45 0.67 4.41
CA ILE A 177 4.25 0.65 2.95
C ILE A 177 3.32 1.77 2.51
N LEU A 178 2.21 2.00 3.21
CA LEU A 178 1.28 3.06 2.81
C LEU A 178 1.88 4.46 3.04
N CYS A 179 2.54 4.69 4.18
CA CYS A 179 3.23 5.94 4.45
C CYS A 179 4.27 6.28 3.37
N ASP A 180 5.06 5.27 2.98
CA ASP A 180 6.03 5.41 1.90
C ASP A 180 5.36 5.67 0.55
N ALA A 181 4.28 4.95 0.22
CA ALA A 181 3.56 5.12 -1.04
C ALA A 181 2.96 6.53 -1.19
N ASP A 182 2.43 7.09 -0.09
CA ASP A 182 1.86 8.43 -0.04
C ASP A 182 2.91 9.53 -0.28
N LEU A 183 4.10 9.37 0.33
CA LEU A 183 5.17 10.37 0.25
C LEU A 183 6.30 10.01 -0.75
N ILE A 184 6.12 8.96 -1.56
CA ILE A 184 7.13 8.50 -2.52
C ILE A 184 7.54 9.60 -3.51
N HIS A 185 6.62 10.51 -3.80
CA HIS A 185 6.80 11.63 -4.71
C HIS A 185 7.94 12.58 -4.29
N LEU A 186 8.33 12.58 -3.01
CA LEU A 186 9.46 13.35 -2.50
C LEU A 186 10.79 12.93 -3.16
N GLY A 187 10.91 11.66 -3.55
CA GLY A 187 12.07 11.13 -4.26
C GLY A 187 11.95 11.11 -5.78
N GLN A 188 10.81 11.54 -6.34
CA GLN A 188 10.55 11.46 -7.77
C GLN A 188 10.98 12.71 -8.53
N LYS A 189 11.22 12.57 -9.84
CA LYS A 189 11.64 13.67 -10.73
C LYS A 189 10.57 14.76 -10.89
N ASN A 190 9.29 14.41 -10.76
CA ASN A 190 8.16 15.32 -10.85
C ASN A 190 7.87 16.06 -9.52
N PHE A 191 8.68 15.87 -8.48
CA PHE A 191 8.51 16.52 -7.18
C PHE A 191 8.26 18.02 -7.28
N SER A 192 9.03 18.76 -8.10
CA SER A 192 8.86 20.21 -8.21
C SER A 192 7.47 20.62 -8.73
N ARG A 193 6.83 19.80 -9.58
CA ARG A 193 5.47 20.04 -10.05
C ARG A 193 4.46 19.74 -8.95
N LEU A 194 4.61 18.59 -8.28
CA LEU A 194 3.71 18.17 -7.21
C LEU A 194 3.77 19.12 -6.00
N ASN A 195 4.96 19.57 -5.61
CA ASN A 195 5.15 20.59 -4.57
C ASN A 195 4.52 21.94 -4.96
N PHE A 196 4.43 22.26 -6.26
CA PHE A 196 3.70 23.44 -6.73
C PHE A 196 2.18 23.23 -6.66
N CYS A 197 1.68 22.04 -6.99
CA CYS A 197 0.27 21.69 -6.78
C CYS A 197 -0.13 21.81 -5.31
N MET A 198 0.69 21.28 -4.38
CA MET A 198 0.46 21.45 -2.94
C MET A 198 0.45 22.94 -2.53
N PHE A 199 1.39 23.73 -3.05
CA PHE A 199 1.43 25.18 -2.79
C PHE A 199 0.13 25.86 -3.23
N GLN A 200 -0.32 25.58 -4.46
CA GLN A 200 -1.54 26.16 -5.01
C GLN A 200 -2.75 25.77 -4.17
N GLU A 201 -2.84 24.50 -3.77
CA GLU A 201 -3.93 24.03 -2.93
C GLU A 201 -3.97 24.73 -1.57
N ILE A 202 -2.82 24.88 -0.92
CA ILE A 202 -2.70 25.60 0.35
C ILE A 202 -3.06 27.08 0.16
N MET A 203 -2.68 27.70 -0.95
CA MET A 203 -3.08 29.05 -1.31
C MET A 203 -4.60 29.16 -1.47
N ASP A 204 -5.25 28.20 -2.12
CA ASP A 204 -6.69 28.19 -2.36
C ASP A 204 -7.50 27.96 -1.07
N LEU A 205 -6.94 27.18 -0.13
CA LEU A 205 -7.54 26.92 1.18
C LEU A 205 -7.33 28.06 2.18
N ARG A 206 -6.28 28.86 2.00
CA ARG A 206 -5.98 29.99 2.89
C ARG A 206 -6.71 31.25 2.45
N LYS A 207 -7.07 32.07 3.43
CA LYS A 207 -7.66 33.40 3.19
C LYS A 207 -6.59 34.51 3.03
N PHE A 208 -5.31 34.15 2.95
CA PHE A 208 -4.20 35.10 2.89
C PHE A 208 -3.06 34.54 2.04
N GLU A 209 -2.26 35.44 1.49
CA GLU A 209 -1.12 35.09 0.65
C GLU A 209 0.02 34.44 1.44
N LEU A 210 0.57 33.35 0.90
CA LEU A 210 1.79 32.72 1.39
C LEU A 210 2.95 33.05 0.45
N ASP A 211 3.98 33.69 0.99
CA ASP A 211 5.20 33.98 0.22
C ASP A 211 5.89 32.69 -0.25
N LYS A 212 6.34 32.69 -1.51
CA LYS A 212 6.96 31.52 -2.14
C LYS A 212 8.26 31.09 -1.46
N ASN A 213 9.02 32.01 -0.86
CA ASN A 213 10.23 31.67 -0.12
C ASN A 213 9.88 31.00 1.22
N ILE A 214 8.79 31.45 1.87
CA ILE A 214 8.27 30.77 3.06
C ILE A 214 7.82 29.34 2.71
N TRP A 215 7.06 29.16 1.63
CA TRP A 215 6.69 27.82 1.16
C TRP A 215 7.92 26.95 0.89
N MET A 216 8.93 27.49 0.19
CA MET A 216 10.15 26.76 -0.10
C MET A 216 10.91 26.35 1.16
N ALA A 217 10.98 27.23 2.18
CA ALA A 217 11.58 26.91 3.48
C ALA A 217 10.79 25.81 4.23
N LEU A 218 9.46 25.84 4.16
CA LEU A 218 8.60 24.79 4.72
C LEU A 218 8.81 23.45 4.00
N SER A 219 8.86 23.44 2.66
CA SER A 219 9.17 22.24 1.87
C SER A 219 10.55 21.68 2.21
N ILE A 220 11.58 22.54 2.36
CA ILE A 220 12.93 22.11 2.77
C ILE A 220 12.87 21.41 4.14
N LYS A 221 12.22 22.05 5.13
CA LYS A 221 12.07 21.48 6.47
C LYS A 221 11.28 20.17 6.47
N PHE A 222 10.26 20.05 5.61
CA PHE A 222 9.51 18.82 5.44
C PHE A 222 10.39 17.68 4.90
N LEU A 223 11.16 17.94 3.84
CA LEU A 223 12.07 16.93 3.27
C LEU A 223 13.17 16.51 4.26
N GLU A 224 13.71 17.44 5.06
CA GLU A 224 14.75 17.16 6.05
C GLU A 224 14.25 16.29 7.20
N ASN A 225 13.02 16.52 7.67
CA ASN A 225 12.46 15.78 8.80
C ASN A 225 11.84 14.44 8.40
N HIS A 226 11.37 14.32 7.17
CA HIS A 226 10.80 13.07 6.66
C HIS A 226 11.86 11.98 6.55
N GLN A 227 11.49 10.71 6.74
CA GLN A 227 12.30 9.54 6.43
C GLN A 227 11.40 8.47 5.79
N PHE A 228 11.86 7.84 4.70
CA PHE A 228 11.17 6.66 4.18
C PHE A 228 11.33 5.51 5.16
N HIS A 229 10.33 4.62 5.24
CA HIS A 229 10.22 3.58 6.26
C HIS A 229 10.74 2.23 5.79
N THR A 230 10.44 1.83 4.56
CA THR A 230 10.82 0.53 3.99
C THR A 230 12.17 0.60 3.30
N SER A 231 12.94 -0.49 3.37
CA SER A 231 14.27 -0.56 2.74
C SER A 231 14.21 -0.34 1.23
N TYR A 232 13.19 -0.87 0.55
CA TYR A 232 12.99 -0.67 -0.89
C TYR A 232 12.87 0.80 -1.25
N VAL A 233 12.03 1.54 -0.53
CA VAL A 233 11.75 2.94 -0.86
C VAL A 233 12.94 3.81 -0.46
N GLN A 234 13.60 3.50 0.66
CA GLN A 234 14.87 4.13 1.03
C GLN A 234 15.92 3.97 -0.09
N ASP A 235 16.20 2.75 -0.53
CA ASP A 235 17.22 2.47 -1.55
C ASP A 235 16.91 3.14 -2.88
N ARG A 236 15.64 3.13 -3.29
CA ARG A 236 15.22 3.62 -4.60
C ARG A 236 15.02 5.13 -4.65
N TYR A 237 14.53 5.75 -3.58
CA TYR A 237 14.03 7.14 -3.60
C TYR A 237 14.81 8.13 -2.73
N ASN A 238 15.69 7.68 -1.82
CA ASN A 238 16.48 8.61 -0.99
C ASN A 238 17.39 9.52 -1.83
N ASN A 239 18.10 8.97 -2.84
CA ASN A 239 18.96 9.79 -3.69
C ASN A 239 18.17 10.88 -4.42
N GLY A 240 17.02 10.54 -4.99
CA GLY A 240 16.12 11.51 -5.64
C GLY A 240 15.62 12.57 -4.65
N LYS A 241 15.28 12.18 -3.42
CA LYS A 241 14.85 13.10 -2.37
C LYS A 241 15.98 14.06 -1.97
N SER A 242 17.21 13.58 -1.84
CA SER A 242 18.39 14.41 -1.57
C SER A 242 18.66 15.40 -2.71
N GLN A 243 18.49 14.99 -3.97
CA GLN A 243 18.60 15.88 -5.14
C GLN A 243 17.52 16.97 -5.11
N ASN A 244 16.27 16.60 -4.87
CA ASN A 244 15.14 17.52 -4.74
C ASN A 244 15.38 18.55 -3.62
N LEU A 245 15.86 18.10 -2.46
CA LEU A 245 16.24 18.98 -1.35
C LEU A 245 17.35 19.96 -1.74
N LYS A 246 18.42 19.49 -2.39
CA LYS A 246 19.52 20.34 -2.86
C LYS A 246 19.04 21.40 -3.85
N LEU A 247 18.12 21.04 -4.76
CA LEU A 247 17.52 21.97 -5.71
C LEU A 247 16.71 23.06 -5.02
N LEU A 248 15.88 22.72 -4.03
CA LEU A 248 15.15 23.71 -3.24
C LEU A 248 16.08 24.67 -2.50
N LYS A 249 17.09 24.13 -1.78
CA LYS A 249 18.08 24.95 -1.06
C LYS A 249 18.81 25.92 -1.99
N THR A 250 19.24 25.44 -3.16
CA THR A 250 19.93 26.26 -4.17
C THR A 250 19.03 27.39 -4.69
N LYS A 251 17.75 27.08 -4.98
CA LYS A 251 16.77 28.09 -5.42
C LYS A 251 16.56 29.16 -4.34
N LEU A 252 16.40 28.76 -3.08
CA LEU A 252 16.19 29.68 -1.97
C LEU A 252 17.38 30.62 -1.76
N THR A 253 18.61 30.11 -1.80
CA THR A 253 19.83 30.92 -1.66
C THR A 253 19.96 31.95 -2.79
N ARG A 254 19.70 31.57 -4.05
CA ARG A 254 19.76 32.50 -5.18
C ARG A 254 18.76 33.66 -5.05
N LEU A 255 17.56 33.37 -4.57
CA LEU A 255 16.52 34.39 -4.35
C LEU A 255 16.88 35.35 -3.20
N ALA A 256 17.61 34.88 -2.19
CA ALA A 256 18.10 35.74 -1.12
C ALA A 256 19.19 36.70 -1.62
N ILE A 257 20.11 36.22 -2.47
CA ILE A 257 21.17 37.06 -3.06
C ILE A 257 20.58 38.13 -3.98
N SER A 258 19.62 37.77 -4.84
CA SER A 258 19.00 38.72 -5.78
C SER A 258 18.15 39.80 -5.13
N LYS A 259 17.69 39.61 -3.87
CA LYS A 259 16.99 40.66 -3.11
C LYS A 259 17.94 41.64 -2.42
N ASN A 260 19.22 41.27 -2.27
CA ASN A 260 20.26 42.05 -1.61
C ASN A 260 21.24 42.72 -2.60
N SER A 261 21.02 42.53 -3.91
CA SER A 261 21.80 43.13 -5.01
C SER A 261 20.98 44.22 -5.68
#